data_AF-A0A6J4Y1B8-F1
#
_entry.id   AF-A0A6J4Y1B8-F1
#
_cell.length_a   1.000
_cell.length_b   1.000
_cell.length_c   1.000
_cell.angle_alpha   90.00
_cell.angle_beta   90.00
_cell.angle_gamma   90.00
#
_symmetry.space_group_name_H-M   'P 1'
#
loop_
_entity.id
_entity.type
_entity.pdbx_description
1 polymer ?
#
loop_
_entity_poly.entity_id
_entity_poly.type
_entity_poly.pdbx_seq_one_letter_code
_entity_poly.pdbx_strand_id
1 'polypeptide(L)'
;MNDLQKMGGVAAVMEAATFVSGFGLFLVLVLDFVQNGLGPKNLVPGGLWILLISWAALRAGGLPKALNYIGLAIGIAGILVAAPALAILGALVWLGFIVWWVWVGIVLLRHGSK
;
A
#
# COMPACT_ATOMS: atom_id res chain seq x y z
N MET A 1 -10.02 -16.79 52.89
CA MET A 1 -9.17 -16.92 51.67
C MET A 1 -7.72 -16.87 52.12
N ASN A 2 -6.95 -17.91 51.80
CA ASN A 2 -5.52 -18.01 52.13
C ASN A 2 -4.73 -16.95 51.33
N ASP A 3 -3.62 -16.45 51.86
CA ASP A 3 -2.73 -15.52 51.17
C ASP A 3 -2.25 -16.04 49.80
N LEU A 4 -2.08 -17.36 49.64
CA LEU A 4 -1.80 -18.01 48.36
C LEU A 4 -2.91 -17.78 47.32
N GLN A 5 -4.18 -17.80 47.72
CA GLN A 5 -5.31 -17.52 46.81
C GLN A 5 -5.37 -16.04 46.44
N LYS A 6 -5.03 -15.13 47.36
CA LYS A 6 -4.92 -13.69 47.06
C LYS A 6 -3.80 -13.43 46.06
N MET A 7 -2.63 -14.03 46.29
CA MET A 7 -1.48 -13.92 45.39
C MET A 7 -1.77 -14.52 44.01
N GLY A 8 -2.43 -15.69 43.96
CA GLY A 8 -2.86 -16.30 42.70
C GLY A 8 -3.85 -15.45 41.92
N GLY A 9 -4.80 -14.79 42.60
CA GLY A 9 -5.74 -13.86 41.96
C GLY A 9 -5.05 -12.62 41.39
N VAL A 10 -4.11 -12.03 42.13
CA VAL A 10 -3.31 -10.88 41.64
C VAL A 10 -2.45 -11.28 40.45
N ALA A 11 -1.81 -12.46 40.50
CA ALA A 11 -0.98 -12.97 39.41
C ALA A 11 -1.82 -13.17 38.13
N ALA A 12 -3.01 -13.77 38.23
CA ALA A 12 -3.89 -13.99 37.09
C ALA A 12 -4.34 -12.66 36.43
N VAL A 13 -4.64 -11.63 37.22
CA VAL A 13 -4.99 -10.30 36.69
C VAL A 13 -3.80 -9.65 35.99
N MET A 14 -2.61 -9.73 36.57
CA MET A 14 -1.38 -9.20 35.96
C MET A 14 -1.02 -9.92 34.66
N GLU A 15 -1.17 -11.25 34.62
CA GLU A 15 -0.96 -12.06 33.42
C GLU A 15 -1.95 -11.69 32.31
N ALA A 16 -3.25 -11.61 32.65
CA ALA A 16 -4.27 -11.21 31.69
C ALA A 16 -4.02 -9.80 31.13
N ALA A 17 -3.64 -8.84 31.98
CA ALA A 17 -3.32 -7.49 31.55
C ALA A 17 -2.09 -7.45 30.62
N THR A 18 -1.05 -8.24 30.93
CA THR A 18 0.15 -8.35 30.09
C THR A 18 -0.17 -9.01 28.74
N PHE A 19 -0.99 -10.06 28.75
CA PHE A 19 -1.40 -10.75 27.53
C PHE A 19 -2.23 -9.84 26.61
N VAL A 20 -3.25 -9.18 27.14
CA VAL A 20 -4.12 -8.29 26.36
C VAL A 20 -3.34 -7.11 25.79
N SER A 21 -2.47 -6.50 26.59
CA SER A 21 -1.63 -5.38 26.15
C SER A 21 -0.61 -5.81 25.08
N GLY A 22 0.05 -6.95 25.28
CA GLY A 22 0.97 -7.54 24.30
C GLY A 22 0.27 -7.89 22.99
N PHE A 23 -0.93 -8.47 23.04
CA PHE A 23 -1.73 -8.79 21.87
C PHE A 23 -2.18 -7.53 21.12
N GLY A 24 -2.60 -6.49 21.84
CA GLY A 24 -2.96 -5.20 21.26
C GLY A 24 -1.78 -4.57 20.50
N LEU A 25 -0.60 -4.55 21.11
CA LEU A 25 0.63 -4.05 20.47
C LEU A 25 0.99 -4.87 19.23
N PHE A 26 0.91 -6.20 19.33
CA PHE A 26 1.16 -7.09 18.20
C PHE A 26 0.25 -6.76 17.01
N LEU A 27 -1.06 -6.60 17.24
CA LEU A 27 -2.01 -6.28 16.17
C LEU A 27 -1.68 -4.93 15.50
N VAL A 28 -1.35 -3.91 16.29
CA VAL A 28 -0.97 -2.59 15.75
C VAL A 28 0.29 -2.69 14.89
N LEU A 29 1.31 -3.42 15.36
CA LEU A 29 2.56 -3.60 14.63
C LEU A 29 2.35 -4.37 13.31
N VAL A 30 1.53 -5.42 13.32
CA VAL A 30 1.22 -6.19 12.12
C VAL A 30 0.49 -5.31 11.09
N LEU A 31 -0.50 -4.54 11.53
CA LEU A 31 -1.22 -3.63 10.64
C LEU A 31 -0.30 -2.54 10.07
N ASP A 32 0.57 -1.95 10.88
CA ASP A 32 1.52 -0.94 10.44
C ASP A 32 2.54 -1.53 9.43
N PHE A 33 3.05 -2.73 9.70
CA PHE A 33 3.94 -3.43 8.78
C PHE A 33 3.26 -3.70 7.42
N VAL A 34 2.02 -4.20 7.43
CA VAL A 34 1.25 -4.43 6.19
C VAL A 34 0.98 -3.11 5.48
N GLN A 35 0.57 -2.06 6.20
CA GLN A 35 0.25 -0.76 5.59
C GLN A 35 1.48 -0.06 4.98
N ASN A 36 2.63 -0.13 5.65
CA ASN A 36 3.88 0.48 5.21
C ASN A 36 4.65 -0.41 4.22
N GLY A 37 4.39 -1.72 4.19
CA GLY A 37 5.03 -2.66 3.27
C GLY A 37 4.26 -2.87 1.97
N LEU A 38 2.98 -3.21 2.05
CA LEU A 38 2.13 -3.58 0.90
C LEU A 38 0.90 -2.68 0.74
N GLY A 39 0.58 -1.90 1.76
CA GLY A 39 -0.61 -1.09 1.80
C GLY A 39 -0.44 0.27 1.11
N PRO A 40 -1.49 1.10 1.17
CA PRO A 40 -1.58 2.35 0.42
C PRO A 40 -0.48 3.38 0.75
N LYS A 41 0.17 3.26 1.91
CA LYS A 41 1.28 4.13 2.29
C LYS A 41 2.53 3.83 1.48
N ASN A 42 2.69 2.60 0.99
CA ASN A 42 3.78 2.24 0.10
C ASN A 42 3.36 2.36 -1.36
N LEU A 43 3.90 3.38 -2.03
CA LEU A 43 3.65 3.65 -3.45
C LEU A 43 4.50 2.79 -4.40
N VAL A 44 5.52 2.08 -3.90
CA VAL A 44 6.46 1.31 -4.72
C VAL A 44 5.77 0.17 -5.49
N PRO A 45 4.93 -0.69 -4.87
CA PRO A 45 4.25 -1.75 -5.61
C PRO A 45 3.35 -1.22 -6.72
N GLY A 46 2.61 -0.15 -6.43
CA GLY A 46 1.75 0.52 -7.42
C GLY A 46 2.55 1.17 -8.54
N GLY A 47 3.65 1.85 -8.21
CA GLY A 47 4.54 2.48 -9.18
C GLY A 47 5.19 1.46 -10.11
N LEU A 48 5.68 0.35 -9.55
CA LEU A 48 6.25 -0.77 -10.30
C LEU A 48 5.21 -1.39 -11.24
N TRP A 49 3.98 -1.61 -10.77
CA TRP A 49 2.89 -2.15 -11.58
C TRP A 49 2.58 -1.26 -12.79
N ILE A 50 2.36 0.05 -12.56
CA ILE A 50 2.06 1.01 -13.63
C ILE A 50 3.22 1.11 -14.63
N LEU A 51 4.47 1.12 -14.13
CA LEU A 51 5.68 1.16 -14.95
C LEU A 51 5.75 -0.05 -15.90
N LEU A 52 5.60 -1.25 -15.35
CA LEU A 52 5.71 -2.50 -16.10
C LEU A 52 4.59 -2.65 -17.12
N ILE A 53 3.34 -2.33 -16.77
CA ILE A 53 2.21 -2.36 -17.72
C ILE A 53 2.41 -1.35 -18.83
N SER A 54 2.79 -0.13 -18.50
CA SER A 54 3.01 0.92 -19.50
C SER A 54 4.13 0.55 -20.46
N TRP A 55 5.22 -0.03 -19.96
CA TRP A 55 6.30 -0.55 -20.79
C TRP A 55 5.80 -1.69 -21.69
N ALA A 56 5.19 -2.72 -21.11
CA ALA A 56 4.69 -3.86 -21.86
C ALA A 56 3.71 -3.42 -22.97
N ALA A 57 2.79 -2.50 -22.66
CA ALA A 57 1.82 -1.97 -23.60
C ALA A 57 2.45 -1.12 -24.72
N LEU A 58 3.56 -0.40 -24.45
CA LEU A 58 4.33 0.27 -25.51
C LEU A 58 5.00 -0.73 -26.46
N ARG A 59 5.48 -1.87 -25.95
CA ARG A 59 6.06 -2.92 -26.80
C ARG A 59 5.02 -3.67 -27.62
N ALA A 60 3.86 -3.94 -27.02
CA ALA A 60 2.77 -4.69 -27.66
C ALA A 60 1.85 -3.81 -28.52
N GLY A 61 1.89 -2.48 -28.37
CA GLY A 61 0.96 -1.56 -29.03
C GLY A 61 -0.48 -1.65 -28.52
N GLY A 62 -0.72 -2.26 -27.34
CA GLY A 62 -2.06 -2.58 -26.84
C GLY A 62 -2.81 -1.44 -26.16
N LEU A 63 -2.14 -0.33 -25.84
CA LEU A 63 -2.74 0.87 -25.24
C LEU A 63 -2.22 2.15 -25.93
N PRO A 64 -2.97 3.27 -25.87
CA PRO A 64 -2.53 4.54 -26.44
C PRO A 64 -1.15 4.96 -25.94
N LYS A 65 -0.28 5.40 -26.85
CA LYS A 65 1.10 5.80 -26.51
C LYS A 65 1.15 6.87 -25.41
N ALA A 66 0.28 7.89 -25.48
CA ALA A 66 0.23 8.96 -24.49
C ALA A 66 -0.04 8.43 -23.06
N LEU A 67 -1.02 7.52 -22.92
CA LEU A 67 -1.35 6.88 -21.64
C LEU A 67 -0.14 6.14 -21.07
N ASN A 68 0.59 5.41 -21.91
CA ASN A 68 1.74 4.65 -21.46
C ASN A 68 2.95 5.54 -21.10
N TYR A 69 3.24 6.60 -21.86
CA TYR A 69 4.34 7.51 -21.48
C TYR A 69 4.06 8.22 -20.15
N ILE A 70 2.82 8.64 -19.91
CA ILE A 70 2.39 9.19 -18.63
C ILE A 70 2.50 8.13 -17.53
N GLY A 71 2.09 6.89 -17.81
CA GLY A 71 2.24 5.77 -16.89
C GLY A 71 3.70 5.44 -16.55
N LEU A 72 4.63 5.52 -17.50
CA LEU A 72 6.06 5.37 -17.21
C LEU A 72 6.55 6.44 -16.22
N ALA A 73 6.20 7.71 -16.44
CA ALA A 73 6.59 8.81 -15.57
C ALA A 73 6.00 8.65 -14.15
N ILE A 74 4.71 8.31 -14.06
CA ILE A 74 4.02 8.06 -12.79
C ILE A 74 4.60 6.84 -12.07
N GLY A 75 4.92 5.77 -12.81
CA GLY A 75 5.50 4.55 -12.27
C GLY A 75 6.89 4.77 -11.67
N ILE A 76 7.75 5.51 -12.38
CA ILE A 76 9.06 5.95 -11.88
C ILE A 76 8.87 6.81 -10.62
N ALA A 77 7.96 7.79 -10.65
CA ALA A 77 7.70 8.65 -9.50
C ALA A 77 7.20 7.86 -8.27
N GLY A 78 6.37 6.83 -8.48
CA GLY A 78 5.90 5.92 -7.43
C GLY A 78 7.02 5.11 -6.76
N ILE A 79 8.05 4.74 -7.51
CA ILE A 79 9.24 4.07 -6.95
C ILE A 79 10.11 5.09 -6.21
N LEU A 80 10.36 6.25 -6.82
CA LEU A 80 11.26 7.27 -6.26
C LEU A 80 10.72 7.92 -4.97
N VAL A 81 9.40 8.00 -4.79
CA VAL A 81 8.78 8.54 -3.57
C VAL A 81 9.11 7.75 -2.30
N ALA A 82 9.60 6.51 -2.42
CA ALA A 82 10.13 5.77 -1.27
C ALA A 82 11.34 6.48 -0.61
N ALA A 83 12.05 7.33 -1.35
CA ALA A 83 13.11 8.16 -0.79
C ALA A 83 12.51 9.24 0.11
N PRO A 84 12.98 9.39 1.37
CA PRO A 84 12.43 10.37 2.32
C PRO A 84 12.41 11.81 1.77
N ALA A 85 13.40 12.18 0.96
CA ALA A 85 13.50 13.51 0.33
C ALA A 85 12.36 13.81 -0.66
N LEU A 86 11.71 12.77 -1.21
CA LEU A 86 10.64 12.89 -2.20
C LEU A 86 9.26 12.57 -1.61
N ALA A 87 9.17 12.16 -0.34
CA ALA A 87 7.92 11.75 0.31
C ALA A 87 6.83 12.83 0.28
N ILE A 88 7.20 14.12 0.26
CA ILE A 88 6.28 15.27 0.12
C ILE A 88 5.46 15.21 -1.18
N LEU A 89 5.96 14.54 -2.21
CA LEU A 89 5.29 14.37 -3.50
C LEU A 89 4.32 13.18 -3.49
N GLY A 90 4.23 12.40 -2.40
CA GLY A 90 3.43 11.18 -2.33
C GLY A 90 1.95 11.39 -2.67
N ALA A 91 1.36 12.50 -2.23
CA ALA A 91 -0.02 12.85 -2.56
C ALA A 91 -0.22 13.11 -4.07
N LEU A 92 0.74 13.78 -4.71
CA LEU A 92 0.71 14.03 -6.16
C LEU A 92 0.85 12.74 -6.96
N VAL A 93 1.74 11.85 -6.53
CA VAL A 93 1.91 10.53 -7.15
C VAL A 93 0.64 9.68 -7.01
N TRP A 94 0.00 9.71 -5.83
CA TRP A 94 -1.29 9.05 -5.59
C TRP A 94 -2.38 9.54 -6.55
N LEU A 95 -2.50 10.86 -6.74
CA LEU A 95 -3.43 11.42 -7.73
C LEU A 95 -3.09 10.97 -9.15
N GLY A 96 -1.80 10.87 -9.47
CA GLY A 96 -1.33 10.29 -10.73
C GLY A 96 -1.83 8.86 -10.94
N PHE A 97 -1.75 7.99 -9.93
CA PHE A 97 -2.23 6.61 -10.02
C PHE A 97 -3.72 6.57 -10.36
N ILE A 98 -4.52 7.39 -9.69
CA ILE A 98 -5.97 7.47 -9.90
C ILE A 98 -6.28 7.92 -11.34
N VAL A 99 -5.65 9.02 -11.79
CA VAL A 99 -5.85 9.54 -13.15
C VAL A 99 -5.48 8.49 -14.19
N TRP A 100 -4.36 7.79 -13.99
CA TRP A 100 -3.92 6.74 -14.90
C TRP A 100 -4.88 5.55 -14.92
N TRP A 101 -5.34 5.05 -13.76
CA TRP A 101 -6.31 3.94 -13.69
C TRP A 101 -7.64 4.28 -14.36
N VAL A 102 -8.18 5.48 -14.11
CA VAL A 102 -9.41 5.94 -14.76
C VAL A 102 -9.23 5.98 -16.27
N TRP A 103 -8.09 6.50 -16.75
CA TRP A 103 -7.84 6.59 -18.19
C TRP A 103 -7.66 5.20 -18.84
N VAL A 104 -6.91 4.28 -18.20
CA VAL A 104 -6.84 2.87 -18.64
C VAL A 104 -8.25 2.28 -18.73
N GLY A 105 -9.07 2.44 -17.70
CA GLY A 105 -10.44 1.95 -17.67
C GLY A 105 -11.29 2.50 -18.83
N ILE A 106 -11.23 3.81 -19.10
CA ILE A 106 -11.92 4.44 -20.22
C ILE A 106 -11.45 3.85 -21.57
N VAL A 107 -10.14 3.67 -21.76
CA VAL A 107 -9.59 3.11 -23.00
C VAL A 107 -10.08 1.69 -23.24
N LEU A 108 -10.06 0.86 -22.19
CA LEU A 108 -10.51 -0.54 -22.25
C LEU A 108 -12.01 -0.64 -22.55
N LEU A 109 -12.84 0.17 -21.88
CA LEU A 109 -14.29 0.22 -22.12
C LEU A 109 -14.62 0.67 -23.55
N ARG A 110 -13.84 1.62 -24.11
CA ARG A 110 -14.02 2.08 -25.50
C ARG A 110 -13.56 1.05 -26.53
N HIS A 111 -12.58 0.20 -26.21
CA HIS A 111 -12.15 -0.89 -27.08
C HIS A 111 -13.05 -2.14 -27.00
N GLY A 112 -13.77 -2.32 -25.89
CA GLY A 112 -14.71 -3.43 -25.68
C GLY A 112 -16.04 -3.32 -26.42
N SER A 113 -16.32 -2.18 -27.06
CA SER A 113 -17.52 -1.98 -27.87
C SER A 113 -17.19 -2.24 -29.34
N LYS A 114 -17.26 -3.50 -29.76
CA LYS A 114 -17.50 -3.86 -31.15
C LYS A 114 -18.98 -4.19 -31.32
#